data_AF-A0A2A6JMX7-F1
#
_entry.id   AF-A0A2A6JMX7-F1
#
_cell.length_a   1.000
_cell.length_b   1.000
_cell.length_c   1.000
_cell.angle_alpha   90.00
_cell.angle_beta   90.00
_cell.angle_gamma   90.00
#
_symmetry.space_group_name_H-M   'P 1'
#
loop_
_entity.id
_entity.type
_entity.pdbx_description
1 polymer ?
#
loop_
_entity_poly.entity_id
_entity_poly.type
_entity_poly.pdbx_seq_one_letter_code
_entity_poly.pdbx_strand_id
1 'polypeptide(L)'
;MTLRTRIEEKLAEAFAPERLSVIDESHLHAGHQPDITGTGETHMRVRIVSAKFSGMSRLARHRAITDLLKPELDAGLHALAVEPAAPDEPTRW
;
A
#
# COMPACT_ATOMS: atom_id res chain seq x y z
N MET A 1 -15.19 9.03 3.42
CA MET A 1 -14.40 7.89 2.90
C MET A 1 -13.02 7.94 3.54
N THR A 2 -12.55 6.86 4.15
CA THR A 2 -11.24 6.83 4.84
C THR A 2 -10.09 6.75 3.83
N LEU A 3 -8.87 7.08 4.25
CA LEU A 3 -7.69 6.96 3.40
C LEU A 3 -7.44 5.49 3.02
N ARG A 4 -7.61 4.56 3.97
CA ARG A 4 -7.53 3.12 3.67
C ARG A 4 -8.46 2.72 2.53
N THR A 5 -9.74 3.10 2.59
CA THR A 5 -10.70 2.76 1.54
C THR A 5 -10.32 3.39 0.19
N ARG A 6 -9.75 4.62 0.18
CA ARG A 6 -9.28 5.25 -1.07
C ARG A 6 -8.13 4.47 -1.71
N ILE A 7 -7.20 3.99 -0.88
CA ILE A 7 -6.10 3.15 -1.34
C ILE A 7 -6.63 1.81 -1.88
N GLU A 8 -7.56 1.18 -1.16
CA GLU A 8 -8.20 -0.08 -1.58
C GLU A 8 -8.87 0.06 -2.95
N GLU A 9 -9.68 1.10 -3.17
CA GLU A 9 -10.37 1.33 -4.44
C GLU A 9 -9.40 1.61 -5.60
N LYS A 10 -8.43 2.50 -5.40
CA LYS A 10 -7.42 2.82 -6.42
C LYS A 10 -6.64 1.57 -6.85
N LEU A 11 -6.23 0.74 -5.89
CA LEU A 11 -5.49 -0.49 -6.16
C LEU A 11 -6.37 -1.54 -6.84
N ALA A 12 -7.63 -1.67 -6.42
CA ALA A 12 -8.58 -2.58 -7.02
C ALA A 12 -8.82 -2.24 -8.50
N GLU A 13 -9.04 -0.96 -8.81
CA GLU A 13 -9.26 -0.47 -10.18
C GLU A 13 -7.99 -0.62 -11.04
N ALA A 14 -6.85 -0.16 -10.53
CA ALA A 14 -5.61 -0.13 -11.30
C ALA A 14 -5.00 -1.51 -11.53
N PHE A 15 -5.13 -2.45 -10.58
CA PHE A 15 -4.44 -3.74 -10.64
C PHE A 15 -5.34 -4.96 -10.75
N ALA A 16 -6.67 -4.83 -10.57
CA ALA A 16 -7.61 -5.96 -10.54
C ALA A 16 -7.04 -7.17 -9.76
N PRO A 17 -6.67 -6.99 -8.49
CA PRO A 17 -5.92 -7.98 -7.74
C PRO A 17 -6.77 -9.19 -7.37
N GLU A 18 -6.14 -10.36 -7.34
CA GLU A 18 -6.74 -11.60 -6.82
C GLU A 18 -6.80 -11.59 -5.28
N ARG A 19 -5.81 -10.93 -4.65
CA ARG A 19 -5.77 -10.69 -3.20
C ARG A 19 -5.33 -9.27 -2.95
N LEU A 20 -6.06 -8.56 -2.09
CA LEU A 20 -5.72 -7.21 -1.64
C LEU A 20 -5.99 -7.08 -0.15
N SER A 21 -5.01 -6.57 0.59
CA SER A 21 -5.16 -6.16 1.99
C SER A 21 -4.42 -4.85 2.20
N VAL A 22 -5.15 -3.85 2.71
CA VAL A 22 -4.60 -2.56 3.12
C VAL A 22 -4.77 -2.44 4.63
N ILE A 23 -3.67 -2.26 5.34
CA ILE A 23 -3.62 -2.33 6.80
C ILE A 23 -3.11 -0.99 7.31
N ASP A 24 -3.86 -0.39 8.24
CA ASP A 24 -3.43 0.80 8.96
C ASP A 24 -2.49 0.39 10.11
N GLU A 25 -1.22 0.76 9.99
CA GLU A 25 -0.16 0.52 10.97
C GLU A 25 0.16 1.78 11.79
N SER A 26 -0.62 2.87 11.67
CA SER A 26 -0.35 4.15 12.34
C SER A 26 -0.09 4.00 13.83
N HIS A 27 -0.89 3.18 14.51
CA HIS A 27 -0.76 2.92 15.95
C HIS A 27 0.60 2.34 16.36
N LEU A 28 1.30 1.64 15.47
CA LEU A 28 2.64 1.10 15.72
C LEU A 28 3.73 2.19 15.70
N HIS A 29 3.41 3.37 15.20
CA HIS A 29 4.35 4.48 15.00
C HIS A 29 4.01 5.71 15.87
N ALA A 30 3.14 5.55 16.86
CA ALA A 30 2.80 6.61 17.81
C ALA A 30 4.06 7.18 18.49
N GLY A 31 4.21 8.51 18.44
CA GLY A 31 5.33 9.24 19.04
C GLY A 31 6.65 9.17 18.26
N HIS A 32 6.68 8.53 17.09
CA HIS A 32 7.91 8.47 16.27
C HIS A 32 8.28 9.85 15.70
N GLN A 33 7.27 10.68 15.41
CA GLN A 33 7.41 12.12 15.18
C GLN A 33 6.39 12.87 16.04
N PRO A 34 6.63 14.16 16.36
CA PRO A 34 5.74 14.94 17.24
C PRO A 34 4.27 14.98 16.81
N ASP A 35 4.02 14.89 15.51
CA ASP A 35 2.71 14.92 14.86
C ASP A 35 2.09 13.53 14.62
N ILE A 36 2.87 12.44 14.75
CA ILE A 36 2.38 11.07 14.60
C ILE A 36 1.87 10.56 15.94
N THR A 37 0.58 10.75 16.18
CA THR A 37 -0.09 10.38 17.44
C THR A 37 -0.49 8.90 17.52
N GLY A 38 -0.24 8.12 16.47
CA GLY A 38 -0.72 6.74 16.35
C GLY A 38 -2.12 6.63 15.74
N THR A 39 -2.74 7.75 15.38
CA THR A 39 -4.07 7.83 14.76
C THR A 39 -3.98 8.57 13.42
N GLY A 40 -5.05 8.57 12.63
CA GLY A 40 -5.15 9.38 11.42
C GLY A 40 -4.63 8.73 10.13
N GLU A 41 -4.47 7.41 10.08
CA GLU A 41 -4.18 6.68 8.84
C GLU A 41 -2.85 7.09 8.16
N THR A 42 -1.83 7.46 8.94
CA THR A 42 -0.55 7.99 8.44
C THR A 42 0.45 6.92 7.98
N HIS A 43 0.33 5.68 8.45
CA HIS A 43 1.22 4.58 8.06
C HIS A 43 0.39 3.42 7.50
N MET A 44 0.63 3.07 6.24
CA MET A 44 -0.13 2.03 5.56
C MET A 44 0.77 0.90 5.09
N ARG A 45 0.25 -0.33 5.18
CA ARG A 45 0.81 -1.51 4.52
C ARG A 45 -0.15 -1.99 3.44
N VAL A 46 0.40 -2.21 2.25
CA VAL A 46 -0.30 -2.80 1.11
C VAL A 46 0.28 -4.18 0.81
N ARG A 47 -0.59 -5.19 0.87
CA ARG A 47 -0.31 -6.55 0.43
C ARG A 47 -1.21 -6.86 -0.75
N ILE A 48 -0.60 -7.17 -1.89
CA ILE A 48 -1.33 -7.26 -3.15
C ILE A 48 -0.79 -8.37 -4.04
N VAL A 49 -1.70 -9.20 -4.56
CA VAL A 49 -1.42 -10.21 -5.59
C VAL A 49 -2.19 -9.85 -6.85
N SER A 50 -1.49 -9.70 -7.97
CA SER A 50 -2.10 -9.40 -9.28
C SER A 50 -1.27 -9.95 -10.43
N ALA A 51 -1.93 -10.50 -11.44
CA ALA A 51 -1.31 -10.91 -12.70
C ALA A 51 -0.61 -9.75 -13.44
N LYS A 52 -0.97 -8.48 -13.16
CA LYS A 52 -0.28 -7.33 -13.74
C LYS A 52 1.19 -7.20 -13.29
N PHE A 53 1.59 -7.92 -12.23
CA PHE A 53 2.97 -7.93 -11.75
C PHE A 53 3.85 -9.01 -12.40
N SER A 54 3.29 -9.92 -13.19
CA SER A 54 4.04 -10.97 -13.88
C SER A 54 5.06 -10.36 -14.84
N GLY A 55 6.30 -10.85 -14.80
CA GLY A 55 7.42 -10.32 -15.60
C GLY A 55 8.01 -8.98 -15.13
N MET A 56 7.38 -8.28 -14.17
CA MET A 56 7.97 -7.08 -13.57
C MET A 56 9.05 -7.43 -12.54
N SER A 57 10.12 -6.65 -12.50
CA SER A 57 11.09 -6.73 -11.41
C SER A 57 10.45 -6.25 -10.09
N ARG A 58 11.01 -6.68 -8.95
CA ARG A 58 10.59 -6.21 -7.62
C ARG A 58 10.51 -4.68 -7.56
N LEU A 59 11.53 -3.97 -8.03
CA LEU A 59 11.56 -2.51 -8.01
C LEU A 59 10.44 -1.91 -8.88
N ALA A 60 10.17 -2.48 -10.06
CA ALA A 60 9.12 -2.00 -10.95
C ALA A 60 7.72 -2.13 -10.32
N ARG A 61 7.45 -3.23 -9.60
CA ARG A 61 6.18 -3.41 -8.89
C ARG A 61 5.97 -2.40 -7.77
N HIS A 62 7.02 -2.18 -6.98
CA HIS A 62 6.99 -1.16 -5.92
C HIS A 62 6.72 0.23 -6.53
N ARG A 63 7.45 0.61 -7.59
CA ARG A 63 7.22 1.89 -8.28
C ARG A 63 5.80 2.01 -8.82
N ALA A 64 5.27 1.00 -9.49
CA ALA A 64 3.91 1.03 -10.01
C ALA A 64 2.85 1.34 -8.93
N ILE A 65 3.01 0.77 -7.73
CA ILE A 65 2.12 1.03 -6.59
C ILE A 65 2.37 2.42 -5.99
N THR A 66 3.63 2.78 -5.75
CA THR A 66 3.98 4.08 -5.19
C THR A 66 3.58 5.23 -6.10
N ASP A 67 3.75 5.10 -7.43
CA ASP A 67 3.38 6.11 -8.41
C ASP A 67 1.86 6.31 -8.45
N LEU A 68 1.08 5.22 -8.40
CA LEU A 68 -0.38 5.28 -8.30
C LEU A 68 -0.85 5.98 -7.01
N LEU A 69 -0.18 5.71 -5.90
CA LEU A 69 -0.54 6.24 -4.58
C LEU A 69 0.17 7.56 -4.23
N LYS A 70 0.96 8.11 -5.15
CA LYS A 70 1.66 9.39 -4.98
C LYS A 70 0.74 10.52 -4.52
N PRO A 71 -0.50 10.68 -5.05
CA PRO A 71 -1.41 11.72 -4.55
C PRO A 71 -1.77 11.58 -3.07
N GLU A 72 -1.83 10.36 -2.52
CA GLU A 72 -2.11 10.17 -1.09
C GLU A 72 -0.87 10.45 -0.22
N LEU A 73 0.32 10.09 -0.72
CA LEU A 73 1.60 10.45 -0.09
C LEU A 73 1.76 11.98 -0.02
N ASP A 74 1.48 12.66 -1.12
CA ASP A 74 1.55 14.12 -1.20
C ASP A 74 0.44 14.78 -0.34
N ALA A 75 -0.65 14.07 -0.02
CA ALA A 75 -1.77 14.54 0.81
C ALA A 75 -1.65 14.20 2.30
N GLY A 76 -0.54 13.60 2.76
CA GLY A 76 -0.26 13.37 4.18
C GLY A 76 -0.16 11.91 4.63
N LEU A 77 -0.23 10.94 3.73
CA LEU A 77 0.23 9.58 4.05
C LEU A 77 1.75 9.64 4.29
N HIS A 78 2.19 9.32 5.50
CA HIS A 78 3.59 9.45 5.92
C HIS A 78 4.45 8.31 5.37
N ALA A 79 3.98 7.07 5.49
CA ALA A 79 4.74 5.89 5.09
C ALA A 79 3.87 4.83 4.44
N LEU A 80 4.45 4.16 3.44
CA LEU A 80 3.80 3.08 2.70
C LEU A 80 4.74 1.86 2.61
N ALA A 81 4.39 0.78 3.30
CA ALA A 81 5.01 -0.53 3.12
C ALA A 81 4.27 -1.30 2.02
N VAL A 82 5.00 -1.92 1.09
CA VAL A 82 4.41 -2.62 -0.06
C VAL A 82 4.96 -4.03 -0.17
N GLU A 83 4.09 -5.02 -0.33
CA GLU A 83 4.41 -6.44 -0.50
C GLU A 83 3.69 -6.99 -1.74
N PRO A 84 4.17 -6.68 -2.97
CA PRO A 84 3.50 -7.07 -4.21
C PRO A 84 4.02 -8.40 -4.76
N ALA A 85 3.12 -9.27 -5.22
CA ALA A 85 3.45 -10.55 -5.82
C ALA A 85 2.58 -10.86 -7.05
N ALA A 86 3.12 -11.61 -8.00
CA ALA A 86 2.33 -12.26 -9.04
C ALA A 86 1.63 -13.53 -8.48
N PRO A 87 0.57 -14.05 -9.11
CA PRO A 87 -0.19 -15.20 -8.59
C PRO A 87 0.64 -16.47 -8.40
N ASP A 88 1.68 -16.66 -9.21
CA ASP A 88 2.59 -17.79 -9.20
C ASP A 88 3.78 -17.64 -8.23
N GLU A 89 3.84 -16.53 -7.49
CA GLU A 89 4.94 -16.24 -6.57
C GLU A 89 4.55 -16.49 -5.11
N PRO A 90 5.51 -16.95 -4.28
CA PRO A 90 5.25 -17.17 -2.87
C PRO A 90 5.00 -15.85 -2.13
N THR A 91 3.89 -15.77 -1.40
CA THR A 91 3.58 -14.71 -0.45
C THR A 91 3.81 -15.22 0.98
N ARG A 92 4.39 -14.39 1.85
CA ARG A 92 4.70 -14.75 3.26
C ARG A 92 3.74 -14.10 4.26
N TRP A 93 2.57 -13.69 3.79
CA TRP A 93 1.62 -12.84 4.50
C TRP A 93 0.17 -13.25 4.30
#